data_AF-A0A3D4H7H6-F1
#
_entry.id   AF-A0A3D4H7H6-F1
#
_cell.length_a   1.000
_cell.length_b   1.000
_cell.length_c   1.000
_cell.angle_alpha   90.00
_cell.angle_beta   90.00
_cell.angle_gamma   90.00
#
_symmetry.space_group_name_H-M   'P 1'
#
loop_
_entity.id
_entity.type
_entity.pdbx_description
1 polymer ?
#
loop_
_entity_poly.entity_id
_entity_poly.type
_entity_poly.pdbx_seq_one_letter_code
_entity_poly.pdbx_strand_id
1 'polypeptide(L)'
;MESETTGISAGGLWGGLWVIYAYMYGRYFGHVASRIKSRAEHIDLPGSPERLRAKRLWSYRFSLFMLMPTLLETVRTSWATAFLITLLPCAFGIWVMHAVWREVLRSKMPRARPAKRPR
;
A
#
# COMPACT_ATOMS: atom_id res chain seq x y z
N MET A 1 38.72 10.59 -8.89
CA MET A 1 37.96 10.15 -10.08
C MET A 1 36.51 10.44 -9.78
N GLU A 2 36.06 11.61 -10.20
CA GLU A 2 34.68 12.06 -10.05
C GLU A 2 33.85 11.35 -11.12
N SER A 3 33.04 10.40 -10.70
CA SER A 3 32.04 9.79 -11.58
C SER A 3 30.89 10.78 -11.74
N GLU A 4 30.98 11.61 -12.78
CA GLU A 4 29.86 12.31 -13.39
C GLU A 4 28.76 11.28 -13.70
N THR A 5 27.76 11.22 -12.83
CA THR A 5 26.47 10.55 -13.10
C THR A 5 25.44 11.65 -13.29
N THR A 6 25.49 12.24 -14.48
CA THR A 6 24.35 12.96 -15.05
C THR A 6 23.18 11.98 -15.16
N GLY A 7 22.18 12.16 -14.29
CA GLY A 7 20.87 11.52 -14.44
C GLY A 7 20.50 10.60 -13.28
N ILE A 8 19.83 11.18 -12.29
CA ILE A 8 19.07 10.52 -11.21
C ILE A 8 19.94 9.74 -10.22
N SER A 9 20.00 10.22 -8.98
CA SER A 9 20.65 9.51 -7.88
C SER A 9 20.07 8.10 -7.69
N ALA A 10 20.90 7.10 -7.40
CA ALA A 10 20.43 5.73 -7.15
C ALA A 10 19.37 5.67 -6.03
N GLY A 11 19.46 6.55 -5.03
CA GLY A 11 18.44 6.74 -4.00
C GLY A 11 17.11 7.26 -4.54
N GLY A 12 17.15 8.20 -5.50
CA GLY A 12 15.97 8.68 -6.21
C GLY A 12 15.28 7.62 -7.07
N LEU A 13 16.06 6.80 -7.79
CA LEU A 13 15.51 5.65 -8.53
C LEU A 13 14.86 4.62 -7.59
N TRP A 14 15.52 4.34 -6.46
CA TRP A 14 15.01 3.43 -5.44
C TRP A 14 13.71 3.94 -4.80
N GLY A 15 13.66 5.21 -4.43
CA GLY A 15 12.43 5.84 -3.94
C GLY A 15 11.32 5.84 -4.99
N GLY A 16 11.66 6.09 -6.26
CA GLY A 16 10.73 6.06 -7.38
C GLY A 16 10.06 4.70 -7.57
N LEU A 17 10.83 3.61 -7.46
CA LEU A 17 10.29 2.24 -7.49
C LEU A 17 9.24 2.02 -6.40
N TRP A 18 9.50 2.49 -5.18
CA TRP A 18 8.55 2.35 -4.07
C TRP A 18 7.31 3.21 -4.21
N VAL A 19 7.43 4.41 -4.78
CA VAL A 19 6.28 5.26 -5.12
C VAL A 19 5.40 4.56 -6.14
N ILE A 20 5.99 4.01 -7.21
CA ILE A 20 5.26 3.25 -8.23
C ILE A 20 4.62 2.00 -7.63
N TYR A 21 5.35 1.26 -6.81
CA TYR A 21 4.86 0.06 -6.11
C TYR A 21 3.62 0.38 -5.26
N ALA A 22 3.70 1.42 -4.40
CA ALA A 22 2.58 1.85 -3.58
C ALA A 22 1.38 2.31 -4.41
N TYR A 23 1.63 3.03 -5.50
CA TYR A 23 0.57 3.46 -6.42
C TYR A 23 -0.13 2.27 -7.10
N MET A 24 0.64 1.27 -7.56
CA MET A 24 0.11 0.03 -8.13
C MET A 24 -0.76 -0.74 -7.12
N TYR A 25 -0.34 -0.83 -5.86
CA TYR A 25 -1.15 -1.44 -4.80
C TYR A 25 -2.44 -0.66 -4.52
N GLY A 26 -2.39 0.68 -4.55
CA GLY A 26 -3.60 1.49 -4.47
C GLY A 26 -4.58 1.19 -5.60
N ARG A 27 -4.09 1.05 -6.84
CA ARG A 27 -4.90 0.60 -7.98
C ARG A 27 -5.44 -0.81 -7.80
N TYR A 28 -4.63 -1.75 -7.32
CA TYR A 28 -5.04 -3.12 -7.04
C TYR A 28 -6.20 -3.17 -6.04
N PHE A 29 -6.07 -2.53 -4.88
CA PHE A 29 -7.15 -2.50 -3.88
C PHE A 29 -8.43 -1.83 -4.42
N GLY A 30 -8.29 -0.80 -5.26
CA GLY A 30 -9.42 -0.18 -5.95
C GLY A 30 -10.11 -1.12 -6.94
N HIS A 31 -9.33 -1.86 -7.73
CA HIS A 31 -9.86 -2.85 -8.67
C HIS A 31 -10.60 -3.96 -7.93
N VAL A 32 -10.00 -4.51 -6.86
CA VAL A 32 -10.64 -5.52 -6.01
C VAL A 32 -11.93 -4.98 -5.39
N ALA A 33 -11.93 -3.74 -4.88
CA ALA A 33 -13.14 -3.11 -4.32
C ALA A 33 -14.28 -3.01 -5.34
N SER A 34 -13.97 -2.67 -6.60
CA SER A 34 -14.98 -2.56 -7.67
C SER A 34 -15.55 -3.91 -8.14
N ARG A 35 -14.80 -5.01 -7.97
CA ARG A 35 -15.21 -6.36 -8.37
C ARG A 35 -16.10 -7.04 -7.33
N ILE A 36 -16.07 -6.59 -6.08
CA ILE A 36 -16.88 -7.16 -5.00
C ILE A 36 -18.29 -6.59 -5.11
N LYS A 37 -19.22 -7.44 -5.59
CA LYS A 37 -20.63 -7.10 -5.81
C LYS A 37 -21.23 -6.49 -4.52
N SER A 38 -21.90 -5.34 -4.67
CA SER A 38 -22.51 -4.49 -3.61
C SER A 38 -23.38 -5.19 -2.54
N ARG A 39 -23.60 -6.51 -2.63
CA ARG A 39 -24.39 -7.30 -1.68
C ARG A 39 -23.64 -7.64 -0.39
N ALA A 40 -22.34 -7.35 -0.29
CA ALA A 40 -21.55 -7.48 0.94
C ALA A 40 -21.55 -6.16 1.72
N GLU A 41 -22.74 -5.67 2.05
CA GLU A 41 -23.01 -4.45 2.82
C GLU A 41 -22.77 -4.71 4.33
N HIS A 42 -21.62 -5.30 4.68
CA HIS A 42 -21.25 -5.51 6.06
C HIS A 42 -19.86 -4.94 6.29
N ILE A 43 -19.86 -3.79 6.95
CA ILE A 43 -18.72 -2.90 7.20
C ILE A 43 -17.56 -3.65 7.90
N ASP A 44 -17.88 -4.64 8.75
CA ASP A 44 -16.88 -5.38 9.54
C ASP A 44 -16.22 -6.56 8.84
N LEU A 45 -16.72 -6.94 7.65
CA LEU A 45 -16.30 -8.18 7.03
C LEU A 45 -15.05 -8.01 6.15
N PRO A 46 -14.10 -8.96 6.21
CA PRO A 46 -12.90 -8.93 5.39
C PRO A 46 -13.30 -9.02 3.92
N GLY A 47 -12.75 -8.13 3.10
CA GLY A 47 -13.18 -7.93 1.70
C GLY A 47 -14.33 -6.94 1.52
N SER A 48 -14.75 -6.20 2.56
CA SER A 48 -15.74 -5.13 2.36
C SER A 48 -15.16 -4.02 1.45
N PRO A 49 -15.98 -3.46 0.53
CA PRO A 49 -15.52 -2.46 -0.41
C PRO A 49 -15.03 -1.18 0.28
N GLU A 50 -15.58 -0.83 1.45
CA GLU A 50 -15.14 0.32 2.25
C GLU A 50 -13.73 0.16 2.81
N ARG A 51 -13.39 -1.03 3.34
CA ARG A 51 -12.04 -1.30 3.86
C ARG A 51 -11.01 -1.31 2.74
N LEU A 52 -11.35 -1.86 1.58
CA LEU A 52 -10.50 -1.82 0.39
C LEU A 52 -10.32 -0.39 -0.12
N ARG A 53 -11.36 0.45 -0.08
CA ARG A 53 -11.26 1.89 -0.39
C ARG A 53 -10.36 2.64 0.60
N ALA A 54 -10.47 2.35 1.90
CA ALA A 54 -9.60 2.92 2.92
C ALA A 54 -8.12 2.52 2.69
N LYS A 55 -7.85 1.25 2.36
CA LYS A 55 -6.52 0.76 2.00
C LYS A 55 -5.98 1.42 0.73
N ARG A 56 -6.81 1.55 -0.31
CA ARG A 56 -6.48 2.30 -1.52
C ARG A 56 -6.07 3.73 -1.21
N LEU A 57 -6.87 4.44 -0.42
CA LEU A 57 -6.58 5.82 -0.03
C LEU A 57 -5.25 5.90 0.74
N TRP A 58 -5.00 4.94 1.63
CA TRP A 58 -3.75 4.88 2.38
C TRP A 58 -2.55 4.63 1.47
N SER A 59 -2.64 3.71 0.50
CA SER A 59 -1.60 3.46 -0.49
C SER A 59 -1.28 4.70 -1.33
N TYR A 60 -2.31 5.48 -1.74
CA TYR A 60 -2.08 6.74 -2.47
C TYR A 60 -1.49 7.84 -1.58
N ARG A 61 -1.93 7.93 -0.32
CA ARG A 61 -1.32 8.87 0.63
C ARG A 61 0.14 8.53 0.87
N PHE A 62 0.46 7.24 1.01
CA PHE A 62 1.84 6.79 1.16
C PHE A 62 2.66 7.07 -0.10
N SER A 63 2.13 6.81 -1.31
CA SER A 63 2.85 7.13 -2.55
C SER A 63 3.13 8.62 -2.70
N LEU A 64 2.16 9.48 -2.36
CA LEU A 64 2.35 10.94 -2.37
C LEU A 64 3.35 11.37 -1.30
N PHE A 65 3.29 10.79 -0.10
CA PHE A 65 4.22 11.09 0.97
C PHE A 65 5.65 10.69 0.61
N MET A 66 5.84 9.53 -0.01
CA MET A 66 7.16 9.06 -0.47
C MET A 66 7.68 9.78 -1.71
N LEU A 67 6.81 10.41 -2.50
CA LEU A 67 7.22 11.21 -3.65
C LEU A 67 8.09 12.40 -3.22
N MET A 68 7.75 13.06 -2.11
CA MET A 68 8.51 14.19 -1.58
C MET A 68 9.98 13.85 -1.24
N PRO A 69 10.29 12.88 -0.34
CA PRO A 69 11.68 12.52 -0.05
C PRO A 69 12.40 11.95 -1.27
N THR A 70 11.69 11.25 -2.16
CA THR A 70 12.27 10.75 -3.43
C THR A 70 12.72 11.91 -4.33
N LEU A 71 11.88 12.92 -4.52
CA LEU A 71 12.23 14.12 -5.30
C LEU A 71 13.35 14.91 -4.64
N LEU A 72 13.31 15.07 -3.30
CA LEU A 72 14.38 15.70 -2.54
C LEU A 72 15.71 14.97 -2.72
N GLU A 73 15.74 13.64 -2.68
CA GLU A 73 16.93 12.82 -2.90
C GLU A 73 17.47 12.93 -4.34
N THR A 74 16.62 13.19 -5.33
CA THR A 74 17.05 13.44 -6.72
C THR A 74 17.71 14.81 -6.90
N VAL A 75 17.35 15.80 -6.09
CA VAL A 75 17.89 17.18 -6.17
C VAL A 75 19.10 17.34 -5.25
N ARG A 76 19.04 16.76 -4.05
CA ARG A 76 20.11 16.82 -3.05
C ARG A 76 20.08 15.58 -2.17
N THR A 77 21.07 14.73 -2.37
CA THR A 77 21.29 13.53 -1.57
C THR A 77 21.57 13.92 -0.12
N SER A 78 20.81 13.35 0.83
CA SER A 78 21.03 13.52 2.26
C SER A 78 20.89 12.19 2.99
N TRP A 79 21.68 12.00 4.04
CA TRP A 79 21.57 10.81 4.88
C TRP A 79 20.16 10.61 5.45
N ALA A 80 19.46 11.70 5.76
CA ALA A 80 18.10 11.64 6.28
C ALA A 80 17.10 11.13 5.23
N THR A 81 17.19 11.63 3.99
CA THR A 81 16.31 11.22 2.88
C THR A 81 16.63 9.79 2.43
N ALA A 82 17.91 9.41 2.36
CA ALA A 82 18.33 8.03 2.10
C ALA A 82 17.79 7.04 3.15
N PHE A 83 17.86 7.41 4.43
CA PHE A 83 17.32 6.58 5.52
C PHE A 83 15.79 6.44 5.43
N LEU A 84 15.09 7.55 5.18
CA LEU A 84 13.64 7.56 5.00
C LEU A 84 13.20 6.70 3.79
N ILE A 85 13.89 6.82 2.66
CA ILE A 85 13.61 6.05 1.43
C ILE A 85 13.85 4.55 1.64
N THR A 86 14.67 4.17 2.62
CA THR A 86 14.94 2.75 2.91
C THR A 86 13.98 2.18 3.95
N LEU A 87 13.74 2.90 5.04
CA LEU A 87 12.97 2.39 6.19
C LEU A 87 11.46 2.41 5.96
N LEU A 88 10.94 3.52 5.43
CA LEU A 88 9.49 3.70 5.24
C LEU A 88 8.90 2.68 4.27
N PRO A 89 9.53 2.35 3.14
CA PRO A 89 8.95 1.38 2.24
C PRO A 89 9.01 -0.06 2.75
N CYS A 90 10.00 -0.41 3.57
CA CYS A 90 10.02 -1.67 4.30
C CYS A 90 8.82 -1.80 5.24
N ALA A 91 8.54 -0.76 6.04
CA ALA A 91 7.37 -0.73 6.92
C ALA A 91 6.06 -0.80 6.11
N PHE A 92 5.98 -0.10 4.98
CA PHE A 92 4.84 -0.16 4.07
C PHE A 92 4.66 -1.57 3.46
N GLY A 93 5.73 -2.22 3.03
CA GLY A 93 5.69 -3.59 2.51
C GLY A 93 5.14 -4.58 3.53
N ILE A 94 5.60 -4.51 4.78
CA ILE A 94 5.07 -5.33 5.89
C ILE A 94 3.57 -5.05 6.10
N TRP A 95 3.17 -3.77 6.10
CA TRP A 95 1.76 -3.40 6.21
C TRP A 95 0.92 -3.95 5.05
N VAL A 96 1.39 -3.84 3.80
CA VAL A 96 0.71 -4.37 2.62
C VAL A 96 0.55 -5.88 2.75
N MET A 97 1.62 -6.59 3.12
CA MET A 97 1.57 -8.05 3.29
C MET A 97 0.56 -8.45 4.37
N HIS A 98 0.56 -7.76 5.51
CA HIS A 98 -0.42 -7.99 6.57
C HIS A 98 -1.86 -7.62 6.15
N ALA A 99 -2.03 -6.55 5.37
CA ALA A 99 -3.32 -6.12 4.85
C ALA A 99 -3.92 -7.12 3.86
N VAL A 100 -3.09 -7.67 2.96
CA VAL A 100 -3.48 -8.73 2.01
C VAL A 100 -3.73 -10.04 2.74
N TRP A 101 -2.86 -10.43 3.69
CA TRP A 101 -3.02 -11.64 4.49
C TRP A 101 -4.35 -11.66 5.26
N ARG A 102 -4.73 -10.52 5.88
CA ARG A 102 -6.04 -10.39 6.55
C ARG A 102 -7.24 -10.51 5.60
N GLU A 103 -7.09 -10.15 4.34
CA GLU A 103 -8.14 -10.30 3.32
C GLU A 103 -8.21 -11.73 2.78
N VAL A 104 -7.06 -12.36 2.52
CA VAL A 104 -6.98 -13.70 1.93
C VAL A 104 -7.33 -14.79 2.95
N LEU A 105 -6.77 -14.78 4.16
CA LEU A 105 -7.07 -15.86 5.12
C LEU A 105 -8.49 -15.79 5.65
N ARG A 106 -9.03 -14.59 5.89
CA ARG A 106 -10.40 -14.49 6.42
C ARG A 106 -11.48 -14.63 5.35
N SER A 107 -11.16 -14.55 4.06
CA SER A 107 -12.10 -14.94 3.00
C SER A 107 -12.23 -16.46 2.87
N LYS A 108 -11.24 -17.22 3.37
CA LYS A 108 -11.27 -18.69 3.40
C LYS A 108 -11.82 -19.30 4.69
N MET A 109 -12.00 -18.53 5.76
CA MET A 109 -12.62 -19.04 6.98
C MET A 109 -14.15 -19.12 6.79
N PRO A 110 -14.78 -20.30 6.87
CA PRO A 110 -16.22 -20.41 6.84
C PRO A 110 -16.79 -19.61 8.02
N ARG A 111 -17.61 -18.61 7.73
CA ARG A 111 -18.35 -17.90 8.79
C ARG A 111 -19.18 -18.94 9.53
N ALA A 112 -18.97 -19.05 10.85
CA ALA A 112 -19.92 -19.70 11.71
C ALA A 112 -21.29 -19.08 11.41
N ARG A 113 -22.24 -19.89 10.89
CA ARG A 113 -23.60 -19.42 10.65
C ARG A 113 -24.09 -18.78 11.96
N PRO A 114 -24.67 -17.56 11.93
CA PRO A 114 -25.35 -17.07 13.10
C PRO A 114 -26.41 -18.11 13.48
N ALA A 115 -26.28 -18.67 14.68
CA ALA A 115 -27.26 -19.60 15.21
C ALA A 115 -28.63 -18.91 15.10
N LYS A 116 -29.54 -19.52 14.32
CA LYS A 116 -30.94 -19.09 14.30
C LYS A 116 -31.38 -19.04 15.75
N ARG A 117 -31.64 -17.85 16.30
CA ARG A 117 -32.37 -17.74 17.56
C ARG A 117 -33.71 -18.44 17.34
N PRO A 118 -34.05 -19.46 18.16
CA PRO A 118 -35.41 -19.96 18.18
C PRO A 118 -36.34 -18.81 18.60
N ARG A 119 -37.50 -18.76 17.96
CA ARG A 119 -38.53 -17.73 18.15
C ARG A 119 -39.01 -17.64 19.59
#